data_AF-A0A8T8SMB8-F1
#
_entry.id   AF-A0A8T8SMB8-F1
#
_cell.length_a   1.000
_cell.length_b   1.000
_cell.length_c   1.000
_cell.angle_alpha   90.00
_cell.angle_beta   90.00
_cell.angle_gamma   90.00
#
_symmetry.space_group_name_H-M   'P 1'
#
loop_
_entity.id
_entity.type
_entity.pdbx_description
1 polymer ?
#
loop_
_entity_poly.entity_id
_entity_poly.type
_entity_poly.pdbx_seq_one_letter_code
_entity_poly.pdbx_strand_id
1 'polypeptide(L)'
;MQDYARMIFEEEAALVVRLDTATWILEGAREGIPDFGTFHHVSLSESLDEHDHLELMSSCDCMDGRSGEKCLHQQVARSTSARLLSMEPLSATAAPLAVAFAPAMHGRSSWYSVLSTRREDGGEVSLSRHDQKRHHQHVFTGAVLTNFVRTLLAWKKTETFQIKMTWTRLGLTLEDSYDYLLKQLAAEEGIFQFCRPLCVPLLKELADSQLSVSSPRFSNLSTTLSRHCPALGLLLRSHLQQTSSFSSIVPFPSSLRPFLSACAQYIQHQQDVLLQQQSSAATAGSFSSSNESNYSIPYTQTGSYYGSLKSWQRPYYTGVDTAKNRDSSVAGDEGCRKFYDAYIKQRRTGGIMALWCPHTVCVGFHIIPESEGRNDVFSALFSHWTTAPQVVVYDFACQLAPYCLRREAEFFKDTLFVIDQMHQHGHSKCTLSSFLSSYMATDPSLRHLNSSAAECENSALSRIKKSVSYSGQEHAVLLIKHFLCIWNRLRIKKK
;
A
#
# COMPACT_ATOMS: atom_id res chain seq x y z
N MET A 1 33.76 -2.45 6.57
CA MET A 1 33.93 -0.99 6.31
C MET A 1 33.96 -0.72 4.82
N GLN A 2 34.93 -1.28 4.08
CA GLN A 2 34.97 -1.22 2.61
C GLN A 2 33.70 -1.78 1.98
N ASP A 3 33.15 -2.86 2.54
CA ASP A 3 31.93 -3.48 2.00
C ASP A 3 30.72 -2.55 2.03
N TYR A 4 30.51 -1.75 3.08
CA TYR A 4 29.34 -0.87 3.16
C TYR A 4 29.45 0.36 2.26
N ALA A 5 30.64 0.94 2.12
CA ALA A 5 30.87 2.00 1.13
C ALA A 5 30.71 1.46 -0.31
N ARG A 6 31.19 0.23 -0.57
CA ARG A 6 31.01 -0.47 -1.85
C ARG A 6 29.52 -0.71 -2.15
N MET A 7 28.75 -1.18 -1.15
CA MET A 7 27.31 -1.38 -1.26
C MET A 7 26.55 -0.10 -1.61
N ILE A 8 26.96 1.05 -1.05
CA ILE A 8 26.30 2.33 -1.31
C ILE A 8 26.65 2.86 -2.71
N PHE A 9 27.93 2.83 -3.06
CA PHE A 9 28.44 3.64 -4.17
C PHE A 9 28.91 2.87 -5.41
N GLU A 10 29.16 1.58 -5.31
CA GLU A 10 29.65 0.75 -6.42
C GLU A 10 28.59 -0.28 -6.84
N GLU A 11 27.96 -0.94 -5.87
CA GLU A 11 26.94 -1.97 -6.12
C GLU A 11 25.51 -1.41 -6.13
N GLU A 12 25.30 -0.20 -5.62
CA GLU A 12 23.98 0.43 -5.43
C GLU A 12 22.97 -0.46 -4.68
N ALA A 13 23.46 -1.37 -3.83
CA ALA A 13 22.67 -2.31 -3.05
C ALA A 13 22.02 -1.65 -1.81
N ALA A 14 22.65 -0.60 -1.27
CA ALA A 14 22.16 0.19 -0.13
C ALA A 14 21.91 1.66 -0.52
N LEU A 15 20.79 2.23 -0.10
CA LEU A 15 20.38 3.58 -0.48
C LEU A 15 21.15 4.66 0.31
N VAL A 16 21.55 5.71 -0.41
CA VAL A 16 22.02 6.97 0.18
C VAL A 16 21.33 8.17 -0.49
N VAL A 17 20.93 9.16 0.30
CA VAL A 17 20.30 10.39 -0.20
C VAL A 17 20.82 11.61 0.56
N ARG A 18 21.19 12.67 -0.17
CA ARG A 18 21.54 13.96 0.42
C ARG A 18 20.30 14.83 0.58
N LEU A 19 19.94 15.14 1.82
CA LEU A 19 18.76 15.95 2.13
C LEU A 19 19.01 17.43 1.93
N ASP A 20 20.09 17.93 2.53
CA ASP A 20 20.47 19.33 2.45
C ASP A 20 22.00 19.48 2.45
N THR A 21 22.50 20.68 2.76
CA THR A 21 23.92 20.96 2.77
C THR A 21 24.70 20.13 3.79
N ALA A 22 24.06 19.67 4.88
CA ALA A 22 24.70 19.07 6.04
C ALA A 22 24.11 17.72 6.49
N THR A 23 23.01 17.23 5.89
CA THR A 23 22.35 15.99 6.32
C THR A 23 22.14 15.00 5.17
N TRP A 24 22.43 13.73 5.45
CA TRP A 24 22.24 12.57 4.59
C TRP A 24 21.39 11.52 5.27
N ILE A 25 20.87 10.62 4.45
CA ILE A 25 20.16 9.42 4.87
C ILE A 25 20.92 8.24 4.32
N LEU A 26 21.26 7.30 5.20
CA LEU A 26 21.93 6.06 4.86
C LEU A 26 21.04 4.88 5.26
N GLU A 27 20.85 3.92 4.37
CA GLU A 27 20.18 2.65 4.66
C GLU A 27 21.09 1.75 5.50
N GLY A 28 20.57 1.18 6.59
CA GLY A 28 21.34 0.34 7.50
C GLY A 28 21.94 -0.89 6.80
N ALA A 29 22.98 -1.47 7.40
CA ALA A 29 23.56 -2.73 6.95
C ALA A 29 24.01 -3.57 8.14
N ARG A 30 23.87 -4.89 8.02
CA ARG A 30 24.33 -5.86 9.01
C ARG A 30 24.95 -7.05 8.29
N GLU A 31 26.13 -7.48 8.73
CA GLU A 31 26.83 -8.66 8.20
C GLU A 31 27.06 -8.64 6.67
N GLY A 32 27.29 -7.45 6.09
CA GLY A 32 27.54 -7.29 4.65
C GLY A 32 26.28 -7.33 3.78
N ILE A 33 25.10 -7.27 4.38
CA ILE A 33 23.81 -7.23 3.70
C ILE A 33 23.05 -5.96 4.14
N PRO A 34 22.33 -5.26 3.25
CA PRO A 34 21.50 -4.14 3.66
C PRO A 34 20.44 -4.60 4.67
N ASP A 35 20.29 -3.85 5.77
CA ASP A 35 19.21 -4.03 6.74
C ASP A 35 17.96 -3.35 6.17
N PHE A 36 17.30 -4.07 5.25
CA PHE A 36 16.24 -3.55 4.40
C PHE A 36 15.14 -2.86 5.21
N GLY A 37 14.90 -1.57 4.92
CA GLY A 37 13.86 -0.79 5.59
C GLY A 37 14.30 -0.05 6.85
N THR A 38 15.57 -0.16 7.23
CA THR A 38 16.18 0.62 8.30
C THR A 38 16.96 1.78 7.69
N PHE A 39 16.67 3.02 8.10
CA PHE A 39 17.35 4.22 7.60
C PHE A 39 17.78 5.12 8.74
N HIS A 40 18.94 5.74 8.57
CA HIS A 40 19.58 6.56 9.57
C HIS A 40 19.98 7.91 9.00
N HIS A 41 19.69 8.97 9.75
CA HIS A 41 20.20 10.29 9.42
C HIS A 41 21.63 10.38 9.88
N VAL A 42 22.46 10.88 8.98
CA VAL A 42 23.83 11.23 9.28
C VAL A 42 24.01 12.69 8.96
N SER A 43 24.43 13.49 9.92
CA SER A 43 24.83 14.87 9.65
C SER A 43 26.33 14.96 9.66
N LEU A 44 26.87 15.80 8.78
CA LEU A 44 28.26 16.22 8.81
C LEU A 44 28.30 17.70 9.15
N SER A 45 29.17 18.06 10.08
CA SER A 45 29.41 19.44 10.48
C SER A 45 30.90 19.65 10.67
N GLU A 46 31.36 20.87 10.43
CA GLU A 46 32.74 21.26 10.73
C GLU A 46 32.78 21.83 12.14
N SER A 47 33.73 21.37 12.94
CA SER A 47 34.05 21.92 14.27
C SER A 47 35.56 22.13 14.35
N LEU A 48 36.00 22.95 15.31
CA LEU A 48 37.40 23.02 15.68
C LEU A 48 37.68 21.94 16.74
N ASP A 49 38.82 21.26 16.63
CA ASP A 49 39.34 20.37 17.67
C ASP A 49 40.02 21.18 18.79
N GLU A 50 40.54 20.50 19.82
CA GLU A 50 41.23 21.14 20.96
C GLU A 50 42.49 21.93 20.57
N HIS A 51 42.94 21.83 19.32
CA HIS A 51 44.14 22.47 18.77
C HIS A 51 43.81 23.48 17.65
N ASP A 52 42.55 23.93 17.55
CA ASP A 52 42.04 24.85 16.52
C ASP A 52 42.20 24.32 15.08
N HIS A 53 42.25 23.00 14.89
CA HIS A 53 42.19 22.37 13.58
C HIS A 53 40.74 22.06 13.20
N LEU A 54 40.40 22.31 11.94
CA LEU A 54 39.07 22.02 11.40
C LEU A 54 38.87 20.50 11.31
N GLU A 55 38.03 19.95 12.19
CA GLU A 55 37.65 18.54 12.21
C GLU A 55 36.23 18.36 11.64
N LEU A 56 36.08 17.35 10.78
CA LEU A 56 34.78 16.95 10.26
C LEU A 56 34.07 16.05 11.27
N MET A 57 33.11 16.65 11.98
CA MET A 57 32.24 15.96 12.91
C MET A 57 31.10 15.27 12.18
N SER A 58 30.64 14.17 12.75
CA SER A 58 29.46 13.47 12.26
C SER A 58 28.55 13.04 13.40
N SER A 59 27.25 13.18 13.23
CA SER A 59 26.25 12.60 14.14
C SER A 59 25.39 11.59 13.39
N CYS A 60 24.93 10.55 14.07
CA CYS A 60 24.01 9.57 13.49
C CYS A 60 22.90 9.21 14.48
N ASP A 61 21.68 9.09 13.97
CA ASP A 61 20.51 8.76 14.79
C ASP A 61 20.30 7.26 15.00
N CYS A 62 21.22 6.39 14.56
CA CYS A 62 21.17 4.95 14.90
C CYS A 62 21.38 4.71 16.40
N MET A 63 21.13 3.49 16.88
CA MET A 63 21.27 3.16 18.31
C MET A 63 22.66 3.50 18.84
N ASP A 64 23.70 2.99 18.16
CA ASP A 64 25.10 3.19 18.52
C ASP A 64 25.50 4.68 18.40
N GLY A 65 25.01 5.36 17.35
CA GLY A 65 25.28 6.78 17.15
C GLY A 65 24.69 7.68 18.24
N ARG A 66 23.52 7.32 18.78
CA ARG A 66 22.88 8.04 19.91
C ARG A 66 23.53 7.73 21.25
N SER A 67 24.11 6.54 21.43
CA SER A 67 24.87 6.19 22.64
C SER A 67 26.31 6.74 22.62
N GLY A 68 26.71 7.44 21.55
CA GLY A 68 28.09 7.92 21.37
C GLY A 68 29.07 6.83 20.97
N GLU A 69 28.58 5.63 20.66
CA GLU A 69 29.38 4.51 20.19
C GLU A 69 29.67 4.62 18.69
N LYS A 70 30.72 3.91 18.25
CA LYS A 70 31.15 3.91 16.84
C LYS A 70 30.15 3.16 15.98
N CYS A 71 29.40 3.87 15.16
CA CYS A 71 28.48 3.27 14.18
C CYS A 71 29.03 3.26 12.75
N LEU A 72 28.60 2.28 11.95
CA LEU A 72 29.01 2.12 10.55
C LEU A 72 28.65 3.34 9.67
N HIS A 73 27.53 4.02 9.97
CA HIS A 73 27.04 5.16 9.21
C HIS A 73 27.96 6.39 9.36
N GLN A 74 28.35 6.71 10.59
CA GLN A 74 29.31 7.79 10.86
C GLN A 74 30.68 7.47 10.26
N GLN A 75 31.12 6.21 10.36
CA GLN A 75 32.40 5.77 9.79
C GLN A 75 32.45 5.95 8.27
N VAL A 76 31.40 5.52 7.54
CA VAL A 76 31.31 5.74 6.09
C VAL A 76 31.15 7.21 5.76
N ALA A 77 30.37 7.97 6.52
CA ALA A 77 30.19 9.39 6.24
C ALA A 77 31.50 10.19 6.39
N ARG A 78 32.35 9.84 7.35
CA ARG A 78 33.68 10.44 7.50
C ARG A 78 34.65 9.98 6.41
N SER A 79 34.69 8.69 6.11
CA SER A 79 35.67 8.14 5.14
C SER A 79 35.32 8.43 3.68
N THR A 80 34.05 8.75 3.38
CA THR A 80 33.56 9.05 2.02
C THR A 80 32.93 10.45 1.92
N SER A 81 33.28 11.36 2.84
CA SER A 81 32.71 12.70 2.95
C SER A 81 32.73 13.48 1.64
N ALA A 82 33.84 13.44 0.88
CA ALA A 82 33.96 14.09 -0.41
C ALA A 82 32.90 13.60 -1.43
N ARG A 83 32.60 12.29 -1.43
CA ARG A 83 31.58 11.70 -2.32
C ARG A 83 30.18 12.07 -1.88
N LEU A 84 29.94 12.12 -0.57
CA LEU A 84 28.65 12.55 0.00
C LEU A 84 28.38 14.04 -0.28
N LEU A 85 29.41 14.88 -0.15
CA LEU A 85 29.36 16.32 -0.40
C LEU A 85 29.28 16.66 -1.89
N SER A 86 29.67 15.76 -2.81
CA SER A 86 29.46 15.93 -4.25
C SER A 86 28.05 15.54 -4.72
N MET A 87 27.24 14.89 -3.89
CA MET A 87 25.85 14.57 -4.24
C MET A 87 25.01 15.85 -4.32
N GLU A 88 24.11 15.92 -5.30
CA GLU A 88 23.11 16.99 -5.39
C GLU A 88 22.16 16.95 -4.18
N PRO A 89 22.06 18.04 -3.39
CA PRO A 89 21.15 18.07 -2.25
C PRO A 89 19.70 18.28 -2.70
N LEU A 90 18.77 17.61 -2.03
CA LEU A 90 17.33 17.84 -2.25
C LEU A 90 16.87 19.24 -1.80
N SER A 91 17.63 19.89 -0.93
CA SER A 91 17.36 21.22 -0.39
C SER A 91 18.62 22.08 -0.36
N ALA A 92 18.54 23.29 -0.91
CA ALA A 92 19.63 24.28 -0.88
C ALA A 92 19.81 24.96 0.50
N THR A 93 18.86 24.82 1.42
CA THR A 93 18.89 25.45 2.75
C THR A 93 19.09 24.43 3.87
N ALA A 94 19.96 24.75 4.84
CA ALA A 94 20.14 24.01 6.08
C ALA A 94 18.96 24.27 7.04
N ALA A 95 17.95 23.38 7.03
CA ALA A 95 16.79 23.25 7.95
C ALA A 95 15.91 24.51 8.24
N PRO A 96 14.56 24.40 8.23
CA PRO A 96 13.87 23.75 9.34
C PRO A 96 12.72 22.83 8.86
N LEU A 97 12.64 21.62 9.42
CA LEU A 97 11.81 20.51 8.94
C LEU A 97 12.29 19.91 7.60
N ALA A 98 13.33 19.09 7.68
CA ALA A 98 13.60 18.14 6.59
C ALA A 98 12.63 16.95 6.77
N VAL A 99 11.77 16.75 5.77
CA VAL A 99 10.90 15.58 5.72
C VAL A 99 11.44 14.66 4.63
N ALA A 100 12.12 13.62 5.08
CA ALA A 100 12.63 12.57 4.21
C ALA A 100 11.55 11.53 3.97
N PHE A 101 11.24 11.28 2.71
CA PHE A 101 10.42 10.17 2.28
C PHE A 101 11.24 9.35 1.29
N ALA A 102 11.44 8.07 1.58
CA ALA A 102 11.78 7.11 0.54
C ALA A 102 10.52 6.32 0.17
N PRO A 103 10.07 6.36 -1.10
CA PRO A 103 9.20 5.34 -1.59
C PRO A 103 9.96 4.05 -1.51
N ALA A 104 9.42 3.05 -0.83
CA ALA A 104 10.13 1.81 -0.90
C ALA A 104 10.15 1.26 -2.32
N MET A 105 11.23 0.53 -2.52
CA MET A 105 11.63 -0.03 -3.78
C MET A 105 11.84 -1.51 -3.50
N HIS A 106 11.48 -2.39 -4.43
CA HIS A 106 11.86 -3.81 -4.35
C HIS A 106 11.40 -4.53 -3.07
N GLY A 107 10.18 -4.26 -2.57
CA GLY A 107 9.62 -4.94 -1.39
C GLY A 107 10.08 -4.41 -0.03
N ARG A 108 10.75 -3.24 0.01
CA ARG A 108 11.23 -2.58 1.24
C ARG A 108 10.12 -1.84 2.00
N SER A 109 10.37 -1.38 3.23
CA SER A 109 9.51 -0.44 3.96
C SER A 109 9.72 0.97 3.47
N SER A 110 8.64 1.75 3.32
CA SER A 110 8.82 3.21 3.35
C SER A 110 9.18 3.69 4.74
N TRP A 111 9.58 4.94 4.79
CA TRP A 111 9.85 5.58 6.05
C TRP A 111 9.61 7.07 5.90
N TYR A 112 9.16 7.64 7.01
CA TYR A 112 8.92 9.05 7.20
C TYR A 112 9.82 9.50 8.33
N SER A 113 10.63 10.52 8.09
CA SER A 113 11.33 11.18 9.20
C SER A 113 11.27 12.68 9.09
N VAL A 114 10.91 13.28 10.23
CA VAL A 114 10.86 14.71 10.45
C VAL A 114 12.06 15.07 11.31
N LEU A 115 12.98 15.84 10.75
CA LEU A 115 14.09 16.41 11.50
C LEU A 115 13.81 17.88 11.81
N SER A 116 13.85 18.24 13.09
CA SER A 116 14.17 19.60 13.51
C SER A 116 15.60 19.65 14.01
N THR A 117 16.40 20.57 13.47
CA THR A 117 17.66 20.96 14.08
C THR A 117 17.34 21.89 15.24
N ARG A 118 17.83 21.56 16.44
CA ARG A 118 17.86 22.53 17.55
C ARG A 118 19.33 22.95 17.69
N ARG A 119 19.60 24.24 17.51
CA ARG A 119 20.88 24.82 17.96
C ARG A 119 20.76 24.97 19.47
N GLU A 120 21.62 24.27 20.20
CA GLU A 120 21.80 24.54 21.63
C GLU A 120 22.83 25.66 21.81
N ASP A 121 22.73 26.39 22.91
CA ASP A 121 23.61 27.51 23.23
C ASP A 121 25.04 26.97 23.45
N GLY A 122 25.87 27.07 22.42
CA GLY A 122 27.22 26.47 22.38
C GLY A 122 27.73 26.11 20.98
N GLY A 123 26.89 26.18 19.94
CA GLY A 123 27.31 25.92 18.55
C GLY A 123 27.19 24.45 18.13
N GLU A 124 26.96 23.53 19.08
CA GLU A 124 26.61 22.15 18.78
C GLU A 124 25.21 22.05 18.16
N VAL A 125 25.13 21.38 17.01
CA VAL A 125 23.86 21.06 16.36
C VAL A 125 23.37 19.71 16.89
N SER A 126 22.40 19.77 17.79
CA SER A 126 21.72 18.60 18.34
C SER A 126 20.53 18.22 17.44
N LEU A 127 20.49 16.97 16.97
CA LEU A 127 19.36 16.40 16.24
C LEU A 127 18.27 16.03 17.25
N SER A 128 17.14 16.74 17.22
CA SER A 128 15.96 16.38 18.00
C SER A 128 14.98 15.59 17.11
N ARG A 129 14.85 14.28 17.39
CA ARG A 129 13.93 13.37 16.70
C ARG A 129 12.52 13.55 17.26
N HIS A 130 11.62 14.15 16.48
CA HIS A 130 10.21 14.28 16.91
C HIS A 130 9.41 13.00 16.72
N ASP A 131 9.64 12.24 15.64
CA ASP A 131 9.00 10.94 15.39
C ASP A 131 9.73 10.18 14.25
N GLN A 132 9.92 8.88 14.38
CA GLN A 132 10.26 7.98 13.26
C GLN A 132 9.23 6.87 13.28
N LYS A 133 8.35 6.86 12.29
CA LYS A 133 7.48 5.71 12.04
C LYS A 133 8.06 4.93 10.88
N ARG A 134 8.49 3.69 11.15
CA ARG A 134 8.68 2.68 10.11
C ARG A 134 7.34 2.52 9.41
N HIS A 135 7.28 2.80 8.12
CA HIS A 135 6.01 2.79 7.41
C HIS A 135 6.14 1.94 6.17
N HIS A 136 5.71 0.70 6.18
CA HIS A 136 6.04 -0.23 5.10
C HIS A 136 5.34 0.05 3.75
N GLN A 137 5.31 1.25 3.16
CA GLN A 137 4.95 1.42 1.74
C GLN A 137 5.08 2.79 1.05
N HIS A 138 5.32 2.68 -0.25
CA HIS A 138 6.09 3.52 -1.16
C HIS A 138 5.50 4.89 -1.61
N VAL A 139 6.20 6.02 -1.38
CA VAL A 139 5.78 7.38 -1.78
C VAL A 139 6.94 8.34 -2.24
N PHE A 140 6.99 8.65 -3.54
CA PHE A 140 7.59 9.81 -4.29
C PHE A 140 9.06 10.25 -4.19
N THR A 141 9.57 10.83 -5.29
CA THR A 141 10.89 11.50 -5.34
C THR A 141 10.95 12.71 -4.40
N GLY A 142 12.07 12.83 -3.67
CA GLY A 142 12.22 13.76 -2.54
C GLY A 142 11.90 15.22 -2.84
N ALA A 143 12.26 15.76 -4.00
CA ALA A 143 12.07 17.19 -4.30
C ALA A 143 10.59 17.59 -4.50
N VAL A 144 9.78 16.74 -5.14
CA VAL A 144 8.38 17.02 -5.46
C VAL A 144 7.52 16.94 -4.19
N LEU A 145 7.72 15.90 -3.39
CA LEU A 145 7.00 15.72 -2.14
C LEU A 145 7.46 16.73 -1.06
N THR A 146 8.76 17.07 -1.02
CA THR A 146 9.28 18.10 -0.11
C THR A 146 8.69 19.48 -0.42
N ASN A 147 8.58 19.87 -1.70
CA ASN A 147 7.95 21.14 -2.07
C ASN A 147 6.44 21.15 -1.77
N PHE A 148 5.75 20.04 -1.97
CA PHE A 148 4.34 19.89 -1.60
C PHE A 148 4.13 19.98 -0.07
N VAL A 149 4.92 19.25 0.71
CA VAL A 149 4.87 19.24 2.18
C VAL A 149 5.31 20.60 2.76
N ARG A 150 6.30 21.28 2.16
CA ARG A 150 6.67 22.67 2.52
C ARG A 150 5.55 23.66 2.30
N THR A 151 4.85 23.57 1.16
CA THR A 151 3.67 24.40 0.87
C THR A 151 2.58 24.19 1.92
N LEU A 152 2.40 22.93 2.35
CA LEU A 152 1.39 22.50 3.33
C LEU A 152 1.75 22.91 4.77
N LEU A 153 3.03 22.86 5.14
CA LEU A 153 3.52 23.31 6.44
C LEU A 153 3.57 24.85 6.56
N ALA A 154 3.83 25.56 5.46
CA ALA A 154 3.71 27.01 5.42
C ALA A 154 2.27 27.47 5.68
N TRP A 155 1.28 26.72 5.18
CA TRP A 155 -0.15 26.93 5.46
C TRP A 155 -0.51 26.66 6.94
N LYS A 156 0.16 25.72 7.59
CA LYS A 156 -0.06 25.34 9.01
C LYS A 156 0.46 26.37 10.03
N LYS A 157 1.34 27.30 9.63
CA LYS A 157 1.88 28.35 10.53
C LYS A 157 0.90 29.50 10.79
N THR A 158 -0.20 29.61 10.04
CA THR A 158 -1.09 30.77 10.08
C THR A 158 -2.33 30.64 10.98
N GLU A 159 -2.74 29.45 11.44
CA GLU A 159 -3.94 29.30 12.27
C GLU A 159 -3.77 28.27 13.40
N THR A 160 -4.30 28.59 14.59
CA THR A 160 -4.25 27.77 15.81
C THR A 160 -5.39 26.74 15.78
N PHE A 161 -5.06 25.43 15.72
CA PHE A 161 -6.06 24.36 15.57
C PHE A 161 -6.26 23.52 16.85
N GLN A 162 -7.52 23.22 17.16
CA GLN A 162 -8.01 22.25 18.15
C GLN A 162 -8.90 21.22 17.42
N ILE A 163 -8.56 19.93 17.51
CA ILE A 163 -9.22 18.84 16.77
C ILE A 163 -10.52 18.41 17.47
N LYS A 164 -11.64 18.44 16.75
CA LYS A 164 -12.89 17.72 17.11
C LYS A 164 -13.33 16.86 15.92
N MET A 165 -13.21 15.54 16.08
CA MET A 165 -13.59 14.54 15.08
C MET A 165 -15.11 14.42 14.97
N THR A 166 -15.68 14.65 13.78
CA THR A 166 -17.05 14.21 13.45
C THR A 166 -17.05 13.44 12.13
N TRP A 167 -17.20 12.13 12.24
CA TRP A 167 -17.47 11.20 11.14
C TRP A 167 -18.92 11.42 10.69
N THR A 168 -19.17 12.09 9.55
CA THR A 168 -20.36 11.89 8.67
C THR A 168 -20.67 12.99 7.63
N ARG A 169 -19.91 14.08 7.47
CA ARG A 169 -20.33 15.12 6.48
C ARG A 169 -19.51 15.15 5.19
N LEU A 170 -20.27 15.10 4.09
CA LEU A 170 -19.94 15.47 2.69
C LEU A 170 -19.58 16.96 2.52
N GLY A 171 -18.81 17.49 3.46
CA GLY A 171 -18.20 18.81 3.41
C GLY A 171 -16.81 18.68 3.99
N LEU A 172 -15.94 17.96 3.29
CA LEU A 172 -14.52 17.96 3.60
C LEU A 172 -14.02 19.37 3.31
N THR A 173 -13.49 20.03 4.33
CA THR A 173 -12.77 21.28 4.10
C THR A 173 -11.54 20.98 3.25
N LEU A 174 -10.92 22.05 2.72
CA LEU A 174 -9.65 21.90 2.02
C LEU A 174 -8.59 21.24 2.92
N GLU A 175 -8.56 21.62 4.20
CA GLU A 175 -7.69 21.04 5.23
C GLU A 175 -7.96 19.54 5.43
N ASP A 176 -9.21 19.14 5.60
CA ASP A 176 -9.57 17.72 5.78
C ASP A 176 -9.13 16.88 4.58
N SER A 177 -9.17 17.45 3.38
CA SER A 177 -8.77 16.77 2.15
C SER A 177 -7.25 16.54 2.10
N TYR A 178 -6.46 17.48 2.63
CA TYR A 178 -5.01 17.32 2.77
C TYR A 178 -4.64 16.31 3.85
N ASP A 179 -5.26 16.39 5.02
CA ASP A 179 -5.06 15.42 6.10
C ASP A 179 -5.42 14.00 5.63
N TYR A 180 -6.53 13.87 4.91
CA TYR A 180 -6.94 12.61 4.30
C TYR A 180 -5.87 12.08 3.33
N LEU A 181 -5.34 12.91 2.43
CA LEU A 181 -4.24 12.50 1.53
C LEU A 181 -2.99 12.09 2.32
N LEU A 182 -2.58 12.85 3.32
CA LEU A 182 -1.37 12.55 4.10
C LEU A 182 -1.48 11.22 4.85
N LYS A 183 -2.64 10.94 5.45
CA LYS A 183 -2.91 9.64 6.10
C LYS A 183 -2.82 8.46 5.13
N GLN A 184 -3.17 8.67 3.87
CA GLN A 184 -3.12 7.64 2.84
C GLN A 184 -1.69 7.36 2.39
N LEU A 185 -0.92 8.43 2.17
CA LEU A 185 0.50 8.32 1.83
C LEU A 185 1.31 7.74 2.98
N ALA A 186 0.92 8.03 4.21
CA ALA A 186 1.53 7.50 5.41
C ALA A 186 0.90 6.18 5.85
N ALA A 187 0.19 5.42 5.01
CA ALA A 187 -0.35 4.13 5.41
C ALA A 187 0.66 2.99 5.19
N GLU A 188 0.45 1.83 5.84
CA GLU A 188 1.30 0.66 5.60
C GLU A 188 1.01 0.04 4.23
N GLU A 189 -0.06 0.45 3.52
CA GLU A 189 -0.39 0.04 2.16
C GLU A 189 0.12 1.00 1.07
N GLY A 190 0.38 0.47 -0.12
CA GLY A 190 1.15 1.11 -1.18
C GLY A 190 0.29 1.83 -2.18
N ILE A 191 0.97 2.52 -3.11
CA ILE A 191 0.30 3.37 -4.08
C ILE A 191 -0.79 2.63 -4.87
N PHE A 192 -0.71 1.32 -5.10
CA PHE A 192 -1.76 0.57 -5.80
C PHE A 192 -3.05 0.38 -5.01
N GLN A 193 -2.97 0.31 -3.68
CA GLN A 193 -4.15 0.32 -2.83
C GLN A 193 -4.74 1.74 -2.76
N PHE A 194 -3.89 2.75 -2.88
CA PHE A 194 -4.27 4.16 -2.90
C PHE A 194 -4.81 4.64 -4.26
N CYS A 195 -4.25 4.16 -5.37
CA CYS A 195 -4.47 4.64 -6.73
C CYS A 195 -4.14 3.54 -7.75
N ARG A 196 -5.15 3.10 -8.50
CA ARG A 196 -5.03 2.01 -9.49
C ARG A 196 -4.31 2.46 -10.77
N PRO A 197 -3.67 1.53 -11.52
CA PRO A 197 -3.10 1.76 -12.86
C PRO A 197 -3.97 2.57 -13.82
N LEU A 198 -5.28 2.30 -13.87
CA LEU A 198 -6.23 3.06 -14.69
C LEU A 198 -6.26 4.57 -14.40
N CYS A 199 -5.75 5.02 -13.26
CA CYS A 199 -5.69 6.44 -12.90
C CYS A 199 -4.56 7.17 -13.62
N VAL A 200 -3.56 6.47 -14.19
CA VAL A 200 -2.38 7.09 -14.81
C VAL A 200 -2.75 8.11 -15.89
N PRO A 201 -3.65 7.85 -16.86
CA PRO A 201 -4.06 8.84 -17.84
C PRO A 201 -4.74 10.06 -17.21
N LEU A 202 -5.60 9.84 -16.20
CA LEU A 202 -6.28 10.92 -15.48
C LEU A 202 -5.29 11.83 -14.76
N LEU A 203 -4.32 11.23 -14.06
CA LEU A 203 -3.28 11.94 -13.32
C LEU A 203 -2.36 12.74 -14.25
N LYS A 204 -1.98 12.18 -15.40
CA LYS A 204 -1.18 12.88 -16.42
C LYS A 204 -1.91 14.10 -16.96
N GLU A 205 -3.20 13.96 -17.30
CA GLU A 205 -3.99 15.08 -17.82
C GLU A 205 -4.23 16.15 -16.75
N LEU A 206 -4.51 15.76 -15.51
CA LEU A 206 -4.65 16.69 -14.38
C LEU A 206 -3.32 17.39 -14.03
N ALA A 207 -2.17 16.76 -14.31
CA ALA A 207 -0.85 17.36 -14.14
C ALA A 207 -0.46 18.34 -15.26
N ASP A 208 -1.14 18.34 -16.40
CA ASP A 208 -0.82 19.21 -17.53
C ASP A 208 -1.05 20.69 -17.19
N SER A 209 -0.01 21.51 -17.32
CA SER A 209 -0.07 22.95 -17.05
C SER A 209 -1.03 23.69 -17.99
N GLN A 210 -1.31 23.15 -19.17
CA GLN A 210 -2.26 23.72 -20.13
C GLN A 210 -3.72 23.53 -19.70
N LEU A 211 -4.01 22.56 -18.83
CA LEU A 211 -5.36 22.30 -18.36
C LEU A 211 -5.75 23.31 -17.27
N SER A 212 -6.58 24.29 -17.60
CA SER A 212 -7.09 25.27 -16.63
C SER A 212 -7.86 24.60 -15.49
N VAL A 213 -7.53 24.94 -14.24
CA VAL A 213 -8.18 24.40 -13.03
C VAL A 213 -9.67 24.75 -13.03
N SER A 214 -10.06 25.93 -13.49
CA SER A 214 -11.47 26.35 -13.56
C SER A 214 -12.25 25.72 -14.71
N SER A 215 -11.63 24.87 -15.53
CA SER A 215 -12.30 24.28 -16.69
C SER A 215 -13.29 23.17 -16.29
N PRO A 216 -14.40 23.00 -17.04
CA PRO A 216 -15.29 21.84 -16.86
C PRO A 216 -14.56 20.51 -17.02
N ARG A 217 -13.53 20.46 -17.87
CA ARG A 217 -12.70 19.27 -18.08
C ARG A 217 -11.95 18.89 -16.82
N PHE A 218 -11.29 19.84 -16.14
CA PHE A 218 -10.59 19.59 -14.88
C PHE A 218 -11.57 19.10 -13.79
N SER A 219 -12.77 19.70 -13.71
CA SER A 219 -13.82 19.25 -12.79
C SER A 219 -14.27 17.81 -13.05
N ASN A 220 -14.50 17.45 -14.32
CA ASN A 220 -14.88 16.10 -14.71
C ASN A 220 -13.78 15.09 -14.40
N LEU A 221 -12.52 15.39 -14.72
CA LEU A 221 -11.37 14.53 -14.42
C LEU A 221 -11.18 14.33 -12.92
N SER A 222 -11.30 15.40 -12.12
CA SER A 222 -11.21 15.34 -10.65
C SER A 222 -12.33 14.48 -10.05
N THR A 223 -13.53 14.60 -10.61
CA THR A 223 -14.69 13.78 -10.21
C THR A 223 -14.46 12.31 -10.55
N THR A 224 -14.00 12.01 -11.76
CA THR A 224 -13.66 10.63 -12.17
C THR A 224 -12.53 10.08 -11.31
N LEU A 225 -11.46 10.84 -11.08
CA LEU A 225 -10.37 10.44 -10.20
C LEU A 225 -10.88 10.14 -8.79
N SER A 226 -11.83 10.91 -8.26
CA SER A 226 -12.38 10.67 -6.91
C SER A 226 -13.08 9.31 -6.76
N ARG A 227 -13.59 8.73 -7.86
CA ARG A 227 -14.18 7.37 -7.85
C ARG A 227 -13.12 6.26 -7.81
N HIS A 228 -11.90 6.56 -8.24
CA HIS A 228 -10.82 5.58 -8.34
C HIS A 228 -9.71 5.77 -7.29
N CYS A 229 -9.53 7.00 -6.82
CA CYS A 229 -8.63 7.45 -5.77
C CYS A 229 -9.33 8.60 -5.03
N PRO A 230 -10.17 8.29 -4.02
CA PRO A 230 -10.92 9.31 -3.28
C PRO A 230 -10.02 10.41 -2.72
N ALA A 231 -8.82 10.07 -2.27
CA ALA A 231 -7.91 11.02 -1.65
C ALA A 231 -7.43 12.13 -2.59
N LEU A 232 -6.95 11.77 -3.78
CA LEU A 232 -6.53 12.76 -4.77
C LEU A 232 -7.72 13.49 -5.37
N GLY A 233 -8.78 12.76 -5.75
CA GLY A 233 -9.92 13.37 -6.40
C GLY A 233 -10.69 14.33 -5.50
N LEU A 234 -10.86 14.01 -4.21
CA LEU A 234 -11.49 14.92 -3.24
C LEU A 234 -10.63 16.16 -3.00
N LEU A 235 -9.31 16.02 -2.87
CA LEU A 235 -8.40 17.17 -2.75
C LEU A 235 -8.55 18.14 -3.93
N LEU A 236 -8.55 17.62 -5.16
CA LEU A 236 -8.71 18.47 -6.35
C LEU A 236 -10.09 19.13 -6.40
N ARG A 237 -11.14 18.43 -5.98
CA ARG A 237 -12.50 18.99 -5.90
C ARG A 237 -12.64 20.07 -4.84
N SER A 238 -11.98 19.93 -3.70
CA SER A 238 -11.99 20.95 -2.63
C SER A 238 -11.35 22.26 -3.10
N HIS A 239 -10.27 22.17 -3.89
CA HIS A 239 -9.69 23.35 -4.56
C HIS A 239 -10.66 24.03 -5.54
N LEU A 240 -11.47 23.27 -6.29
CA LEU A 240 -12.50 23.83 -7.18
C LEU A 240 -13.63 24.53 -6.43
N GLN A 241 -14.00 24.03 -5.25
CA GLN A 241 -15.06 24.64 -4.44
C GLN A 241 -14.61 25.97 -3.82
N GLN A 242 -13.32 26.09 -3.49
CA GLN A 242 -12.75 27.31 -2.91
C GLN A 242 -12.57 28.43 -3.94
N THR A 243 -12.22 28.12 -5.19
CA THR A 243 -12.17 29.13 -6.27
C THR A 243 -13.54 29.72 -6.62
N SER A 244 -14.62 29.05 -6.20
CA SER A 244 -16.01 29.47 -6.42
C SER A 244 -16.58 30.35 -5.28
N SER A 245 -15.89 30.44 -4.13
CA SER A 245 -16.38 31.08 -2.91
C SER A 245 -15.65 32.41 -2.66
N PHE A 246 -16.40 33.52 -2.64
CA PHE A 246 -15.88 34.90 -2.78
C PHE A 246 -15.07 35.49 -1.59
N SER A 247 -14.85 34.77 -0.48
CA SER A 247 -14.28 35.38 0.74
C SER A 247 -12.77 35.18 0.93
N SER A 248 -12.14 34.21 0.25
CA SER A 248 -10.69 33.97 0.32
C SER A 248 -10.29 32.90 -0.71
N ILE A 249 -9.87 33.33 -1.90
CA ILE A 249 -9.44 32.42 -2.97
C ILE A 249 -8.09 31.82 -2.59
N VAL A 250 -8.07 30.54 -2.20
CA VAL A 250 -6.82 29.79 -2.09
C VAL A 250 -6.38 29.40 -3.50
N PRO A 251 -5.21 29.86 -3.98
CA PRO A 251 -4.73 29.52 -5.30
C PRO A 251 -4.39 28.03 -5.38
N PHE A 252 -4.63 27.42 -6.55
CA PHE A 252 -4.22 26.04 -6.80
C PHE A 252 -2.69 25.93 -6.64
N PRO A 253 -2.17 25.06 -5.75
CA PRO A 253 -0.74 25.02 -5.47
C PRO A 253 0.07 24.60 -6.69
N SER A 254 1.15 25.34 -6.97
CA SER A 254 2.09 25.00 -8.05
C SER A 254 2.75 23.63 -7.86
N SER A 255 2.86 23.15 -6.62
CA SER A 255 3.42 21.85 -6.26
C SER A 255 2.49 20.66 -6.54
N LEU A 256 1.18 20.91 -6.72
CA LEU A 256 0.20 19.82 -6.87
C LEU A 256 0.30 19.13 -8.25
N ARG A 257 0.58 19.86 -9.34
CA ARG A 257 0.76 19.25 -10.67
C ARG A 257 1.99 18.34 -10.75
N PRO A 258 3.20 18.78 -10.32
CA PRO A 258 4.34 17.88 -10.22
C PRO A 258 4.05 16.64 -9.38
N PHE A 259 3.30 16.79 -8.27
CA PHE A 259 2.90 15.66 -7.44
C PHE A 259 1.98 14.67 -8.17
N LEU A 260 0.97 15.13 -8.90
CA LEU A 260 0.10 14.27 -9.72
C LEU A 260 0.89 13.56 -10.83
N SER A 261 1.84 14.25 -11.47
CA SER A 261 2.74 13.64 -12.45
C SER A 261 3.60 12.55 -11.81
N ALA A 262 4.15 12.80 -10.63
CA ALA A 262 4.93 11.82 -9.88
C ALA A 262 4.08 10.60 -9.48
N CYS A 263 2.82 10.81 -9.07
CA CYS A 263 1.83 9.73 -8.86
C CYS A 263 1.70 8.85 -10.10
N ALA A 264 1.49 9.47 -11.26
CA ALA A 264 1.32 8.74 -12.51
C ALA A 264 2.57 7.93 -12.90
N GLN A 265 3.74 8.55 -12.82
CA GLN A 265 5.02 7.90 -13.11
C GLN A 265 5.29 6.72 -12.18
N TYR A 266 4.98 6.90 -10.90
CA TYR A 266 5.21 5.86 -9.89
C TYR A 266 4.30 4.65 -10.10
N ILE A 267 3.01 4.87 -10.35
CA ILE A 267 2.05 3.80 -10.65
C ILE A 267 2.46 3.04 -11.93
N GLN A 268 2.89 3.77 -12.97
CA GLN A 268 3.37 3.16 -14.21
C GLN A 268 4.61 2.30 -13.97
N HIS A 269 5.61 2.85 -13.28
CA HIS A 269 6.85 2.13 -12.96
C HIS A 269 6.58 0.84 -12.18
N GLN A 270 5.73 0.89 -11.16
CA GLN A 270 5.34 -0.31 -10.42
C GLN A 270 4.65 -1.34 -11.31
N GLN A 271 3.79 -0.90 -12.22
CA GLN A 271 3.09 -1.82 -13.12
C GLN A 271 4.08 -2.50 -14.05
N ASP A 272 5.01 -1.75 -14.63
CA ASP A 272 6.04 -2.27 -15.53
C ASP A 272 6.93 -3.29 -14.81
N VAL A 273 7.35 -3.01 -13.57
CA VAL A 273 8.13 -3.94 -12.74
C VAL A 273 7.38 -5.25 -12.50
N LEU A 274 6.10 -5.17 -12.13
CA LEU A 274 5.29 -6.38 -11.89
C LEU A 274 5.10 -7.21 -13.16
N LEU A 275 4.87 -6.56 -14.31
CA LEU A 275 4.73 -7.24 -15.60
C LEU A 275 6.03 -7.89 -16.06
N GLN A 276 7.18 -7.24 -15.83
CA GLN A 276 8.50 -7.82 -16.11
C GLN A 276 8.79 -9.04 -15.23
N GLN A 277 8.46 -8.98 -13.94
CA GLN A 277 8.59 -10.11 -13.03
C GLN A 277 7.71 -11.30 -13.44
N GLN A 278 6.47 -11.04 -13.86
CA GLN A 278 5.57 -12.08 -14.38
C GLN A 278 6.10 -12.75 -15.64
N SER A 279 6.57 -11.95 -16.60
CA SER A 279 7.16 -12.45 -17.84
C SER A 279 8.38 -13.35 -17.60
N SER A 280 9.19 -12.99 -16.59
CA SER A 280 10.39 -13.75 -16.22
C SER A 280 10.08 -15.04 -15.45
N ALA A 281 8.99 -15.06 -14.67
CA ALA A 281 8.52 -16.25 -13.97
C ALA A 281 7.87 -17.27 -14.93
N ALA A 282 7.19 -16.80 -15.98
CA ALA A 282 6.59 -17.65 -17.00
C ALA A 282 7.64 -18.45 -17.81
N THR A 283 8.82 -17.87 -18.07
CA THR A 283 9.93 -18.57 -18.75
C THR A 283 10.59 -19.65 -17.89
N ALA A 284 10.52 -19.53 -16.57
CA ALA A 284 11.06 -20.52 -15.63
C ALA A 284 10.12 -21.73 -15.41
N GLY A 285 8.89 -21.67 -15.93
CA GLY A 285 7.82 -22.63 -15.69
C GLY A 285 7.20 -23.20 -16.97
N SER A 286 7.99 -23.46 -18.02
CA SER A 286 7.52 -24.29 -19.14
C SER A 286 7.52 -25.76 -18.71
N PHE A 287 6.54 -26.17 -17.90
CA PHE A 287 6.20 -27.58 -17.79
C PHE A 287 5.63 -28.01 -19.13
N SER A 288 6.32 -28.94 -19.78
CA SER A 288 5.83 -29.61 -20.98
C SER A 288 4.44 -30.15 -20.71
N SER A 289 3.51 -29.88 -21.62
CA SER A 289 2.23 -30.57 -21.72
C SER A 289 2.50 -32.04 -22.06
N SER A 290 2.95 -32.83 -21.10
CA SER A 290 2.88 -34.27 -21.19
C SER A 290 1.41 -34.66 -21.17
N ASN A 291 1.02 -35.48 -22.16
CA ASN A 291 -0.27 -36.14 -22.32
C ASN A 291 -0.76 -36.81 -21.02
N GLU A 292 -1.29 -36.04 -20.07
CA GLU A 292 -2.14 -36.57 -19.01
C GLU A 292 -3.54 -36.75 -19.59
N SER A 293 -3.97 -38.00 -19.55
CA SER A 293 -5.28 -38.48 -19.91
C SER A 293 -6.40 -37.60 -19.32
N ASN A 294 -7.48 -37.45 -20.10
CA ASN A 294 -8.74 -36.73 -19.84
C ASN A 294 -9.54 -37.20 -18.59
N TYR A 295 -8.90 -37.59 -17.49
CA TYR A 295 -9.57 -37.83 -16.22
C TYR A 295 -9.72 -36.51 -15.46
N SER A 296 -10.76 -35.76 -15.80
CA SER A 296 -11.19 -34.61 -14.98
C SER A 296 -11.64 -35.13 -13.61
N ILE A 297 -10.85 -34.86 -12.57
CA ILE A 297 -11.18 -35.21 -11.19
C ILE A 297 -12.54 -34.55 -10.84
N PRO A 298 -13.56 -35.32 -10.42
CA PRO A 298 -14.87 -34.76 -10.10
C PRO A 298 -14.79 -33.65 -9.04
N TYR A 299 -15.67 -32.64 -9.14
CA TYR A 299 -15.70 -31.53 -8.17
C TYR A 299 -15.91 -31.98 -6.71
N THR A 300 -16.56 -33.14 -6.52
CA THR A 300 -16.75 -33.77 -5.21
C THR A 300 -15.43 -34.22 -4.58
N GLN A 301 -14.45 -34.61 -5.40
CA GLN A 301 -13.10 -35.00 -4.98
C GLN A 301 -12.14 -33.81 -4.91
N THR A 302 -12.29 -32.82 -5.78
CA THR A 302 -11.46 -31.60 -5.69
C THR A 302 -11.90 -30.67 -4.56
N GLY A 303 -13.13 -30.83 -4.07
CA GLY A 303 -13.70 -29.95 -3.06
C GLY A 303 -14.07 -28.56 -3.58
N SER A 304 -14.10 -28.35 -4.90
CA SER A 304 -14.27 -27.04 -5.52
C SER A 304 -15.33 -27.06 -6.60
N TYR A 305 -16.34 -26.20 -6.48
CA TYR A 305 -17.43 -26.08 -7.43
C TYR A 305 -17.80 -24.62 -7.70
N TYR A 306 -17.70 -24.23 -8.97
CA TYR A 306 -18.07 -22.92 -9.46
C TYR A 306 -19.07 -23.04 -10.61
N GLY A 307 -19.93 -22.05 -10.76
CA GLY A 307 -20.89 -22.01 -11.86
C GLY A 307 -20.23 -21.90 -13.24
N SER A 308 -18.99 -21.40 -13.30
CA SER A 308 -18.16 -21.31 -14.50
C SER A 308 -17.15 -22.44 -14.61
N LEU A 309 -16.82 -22.81 -15.85
CA LEU A 309 -15.65 -23.63 -16.14
C LEU A 309 -14.37 -22.92 -15.69
N LYS A 310 -13.35 -23.70 -15.32
CA LYS A 310 -12.01 -23.14 -15.09
C LYS A 310 -11.53 -22.51 -16.40
N SER A 311 -11.34 -21.20 -16.38
CA SER A 311 -10.81 -20.42 -17.51
C SER A 311 -9.29 -20.49 -17.55
N TRP A 312 -8.65 -20.63 -16.38
CA TRP A 312 -7.21 -20.62 -16.24
C TRP A 312 -6.76 -21.65 -15.21
N GLN A 313 -5.60 -22.23 -15.45
CA GLN A 313 -4.88 -22.99 -14.43
C GLN A 313 -3.99 -22.02 -13.67
N ARG A 314 -4.14 -21.94 -12.35
CA ARG A 314 -3.26 -21.12 -11.50
C ARG A 314 -1.79 -21.57 -11.67
N PRO A 315 -0.89 -20.69 -12.14
CA PRO A 315 0.54 -20.99 -12.21
C PRO A 315 1.14 -21.24 -10.83
N TYR A 316 2.27 -21.93 -10.81
CA TYR A 316 3.14 -21.98 -9.65
C TYR A 316 4.16 -20.83 -9.74
N TYR A 317 4.18 -19.94 -8.75
CA TYR A 317 5.06 -18.77 -8.79
C TYR A 317 6.36 -19.06 -8.05
N THR A 318 7.40 -19.48 -8.76
CA THR A 318 8.73 -19.76 -8.19
C THR A 318 9.28 -18.54 -7.44
N GLY A 319 9.78 -18.74 -6.21
CA GLY A 319 10.28 -17.67 -5.34
C GLY A 319 9.19 -16.96 -4.52
N VAL A 320 7.91 -17.06 -4.94
CA VAL A 320 6.76 -16.46 -4.24
C VAL A 320 5.93 -17.51 -3.50
N ASP A 321 5.74 -18.68 -4.11
CA ASP A 321 5.05 -19.84 -3.54
C ASP A 321 6.02 -20.83 -2.86
N THR A 322 7.33 -20.81 -3.19
CA THR A 322 8.37 -21.68 -2.57
C THR A 322 8.90 -21.13 -1.26
N ALA A 323 8.76 -19.83 -0.99
CA ALA A 323 9.14 -19.26 0.28
C ALA A 323 8.35 -20.00 1.37
N LYS A 324 9.03 -20.61 2.33
CA LYS A 324 8.44 -21.26 3.53
C LYS A 324 7.63 -20.29 4.42
N ASN A 325 7.22 -19.14 3.90
CA ASN A 325 6.16 -18.33 4.46
C ASN A 325 4.83 -19.02 4.16
N ARG A 326 4.53 -20.03 4.98
CA ARG A 326 3.14 -20.26 5.34
C ARG A 326 2.53 -18.89 5.66
N ASP A 327 1.27 -18.67 5.29
CA ASP A 327 0.49 -17.49 5.70
C ASP A 327 0.43 -17.32 7.26
N SER A 328 1.06 -18.22 8.02
CA SER A 328 1.13 -18.27 9.48
C SER A 328 2.37 -17.65 10.15
N SER A 329 3.41 -17.13 9.45
CA SER A 329 4.57 -16.58 10.18
C SER A 329 5.41 -15.54 9.43
N VAL A 330 4.90 -14.33 9.22
CA VAL A 330 5.79 -13.16 9.30
C VAL A 330 5.86 -12.79 10.78
N ALA A 331 6.80 -13.43 11.47
CA ALA A 331 7.27 -13.01 12.78
C ALA A 331 8.03 -11.69 12.59
N GLY A 332 7.26 -10.61 12.49
CA GLY A 332 7.68 -9.23 12.30
C GLY A 332 6.46 -8.33 12.49
N ASP A 333 6.66 -7.07 12.86
CA ASP A 333 5.59 -6.16 13.29
C ASP A 333 4.71 -5.57 12.17
N GLU A 334 4.70 -6.24 11.01
CA GLU A 334 4.45 -5.63 9.70
C GLU A 334 3.21 -6.21 9.01
N GLY A 335 2.23 -5.34 8.73
CA GLY A 335 1.00 -5.67 8.02
C GLY A 335 -0.27 -5.66 8.88
N CYS A 336 -1.43 -5.64 8.21
CA CYS A 336 -2.72 -5.71 8.88
C CYS A 336 -2.87 -7.04 9.64
N ARG A 337 -2.95 -6.98 10.97
CA ARG A 337 -3.10 -8.15 11.86
C ARG A 337 -4.54 -8.43 12.25
N LYS A 338 -5.51 -8.19 11.37
CA LYS A 338 -6.94 -8.35 11.68
C LYS A 338 -7.17 -9.61 12.55
N PHE A 339 -7.49 -9.38 13.82
CA PHE A 339 -7.71 -10.41 14.85
C PHE A 339 -6.65 -11.54 14.96
N TYR A 340 -5.37 -11.30 14.60
CA TYR A 340 -4.30 -12.32 14.67
C TYR A 340 -4.29 -13.09 15.99
N ASP A 341 -4.48 -12.38 17.11
CA ASP A 341 -4.54 -12.96 18.46
C ASP A 341 -5.80 -13.82 18.71
N ALA A 342 -6.92 -13.54 18.04
CA ALA A 342 -8.14 -14.35 18.15
C ALA A 342 -8.08 -15.60 17.26
N TYR A 343 -7.43 -15.52 16.10
CA TYR A 343 -7.29 -16.64 15.16
C TYR A 343 -6.32 -17.70 15.68
N ILE A 344 -5.16 -17.31 16.25
CA ILE A 344 -4.21 -18.27 16.84
C ILE A 344 -4.77 -18.93 18.10
N LYS A 345 -5.44 -18.17 18.98
CA LYS A 345 -6.02 -18.72 20.21
C LYS A 345 -7.16 -19.72 19.95
N GLN A 346 -7.87 -19.61 18.83
CA GLN A 346 -9.05 -20.44 18.53
C GLN A 346 -8.78 -21.72 17.72
N ARG A 347 -7.54 -22.00 17.28
CA ARG A 347 -7.20 -23.18 16.45
C ARG A 347 -8.22 -23.43 15.33
N ARG A 348 -8.58 -22.38 14.57
CA ARG A 348 -9.60 -22.51 13.52
C ARG A 348 -9.14 -23.55 12.50
N THR A 349 -9.91 -24.63 12.40
CA THR A 349 -9.77 -25.72 11.41
C THR A 349 -10.27 -25.24 10.05
N GLY A 350 -10.00 -26.02 9.00
CA GLY A 350 -10.56 -25.82 7.66
C GLY A 350 -12.09 -25.60 7.62
N GLY A 351 -12.57 -25.15 6.47
CA GLY A 351 -13.94 -24.68 6.28
C GLY A 351 -14.39 -24.61 4.83
N ILE A 352 -15.40 -23.78 4.58
CA ILE A 352 -15.95 -23.54 3.25
C ILE A 352 -15.71 -22.08 2.91
N MET A 353 -15.00 -21.83 1.81
CA MET A 353 -14.91 -20.51 1.19
C MET A 353 -15.98 -20.42 0.11
N ALA A 354 -16.95 -19.53 0.27
CA ALA A 354 -18.02 -19.28 -0.70
C ALA A 354 -17.94 -17.85 -1.23
N LEU A 355 -18.04 -17.72 -2.55
CA LEU A 355 -18.07 -16.42 -3.22
C LEU A 355 -19.52 -16.07 -3.57
N TRP A 356 -19.88 -14.83 -3.26
CA TRP A 356 -21.23 -14.32 -3.40
C TRP A 356 -21.23 -13.08 -4.29
N CYS A 357 -22.20 -12.97 -5.19
CA CYS A 357 -22.42 -11.71 -5.89
C CYS A 357 -23.29 -10.75 -5.04
N PRO A 358 -23.38 -9.46 -5.38
CA PRO A 358 -24.18 -8.47 -4.64
C PRO A 358 -25.67 -8.82 -4.52
N HIS A 359 -26.14 -9.71 -5.40
CA HIS A 359 -27.50 -10.22 -5.43
C HIS A 359 -27.75 -11.38 -4.47
N THR A 360 -26.80 -11.71 -3.59
CA THR A 360 -26.88 -12.83 -2.63
C THR A 360 -26.93 -14.20 -3.30
N VAL A 361 -26.45 -14.31 -4.54
CA VAL A 361 -26.33 -15.57 -5.27
C VAL A 361 -24.90 -16.08 -5.10
N CYS A 362 -24.76 -17.34 -4.66
CA CYS A 362 -23.46 -18.01 -4.58
C CYS A 362 -22.96 -18.31 -6.00
N VAL A 363 -21.83 -17.74 -6.38
CA VAL A 363 -21.18 -17.98 -7.68
C VAL A 363 -20.30 -19.23 -7.67
N GLY A 364 -19.81 -19.63 -6.51
CA GLY A 364 -19.08 -20.87 -6.31
C GLY A 364 -18.54 -21.00 -4.89
N PHE A 365 -18.01 -22.18 -4.59
CA PHE A 365 -17.41 -22.47 -3.30
C PHE A 365 -16.25 -23.46 -3.46
N HIS A 366 -15.39 -23.49 -2.45
CA HIS A 366 -14.40 -24.54 -2.28
C HIS A 366 -14.14 -24.85 -0.81
N ILE A 367 -13.66 -26.06 -0.55
CA ILE A 367 -13.22 -26.48 0.77
C ILE A 367 -11.80 -25.98 0.99
N ILE A 368 -11.58 -25.31 2.12
CA ILE A 368 -10.26 -24.94 2.60
C ILE A 368 -9.85 -25.92 3.70
N PRO A 369 -8.74 -26.66 3.57
CA PRO A 369 -8.34 -27.66 4.57
C PRO A 369 -7.78 -27.01 5.85
N GLU A 370 -7.26 -25.78 5.72
CA GLU A 370 -6.65 -25.01 6.79
C GLU A 370 -7.35 -23.65 6.97
N SER A 371 -6.77 -22.76 7.77
CA SER A 371 -7.26 -21.40 7.92
C SER A 371 -7.28 -20.67 6.57
N GLU A 372 -8.36 -19.93 6.35
CA GLU A 372 -8.55 -19.05 5.20
C GLU A 372 -7.34 -18.13 4.96
N GLY A 373 -6.81 -18.18 3.74
CA GLY A 373 -5.67 -17.39 3.30
C GLY A 373 -5.97 -16.59 2.04
N ARG A 374 -5.03 -15.70 1.69
CA ARG A 374 -5.13 -14.87 0.47
C ARG A 374 -5.13 -15.72 -0.80
N ASN A 375 -4.44 -16.87 -0.74
CA ASN A 375 -4.37 -17.79 -1.85
C ASN A 375 -5.73 -18.39 -2.23
N ASP A 376 -6.61 -18.63 -1.26
CA ASP A 376 -7.92 -19.25 -1.49
C ASP A 376 -8.78 -18.34 -2.38
N VAL A 377 -8.83 -17.05 -2.02
CA VAL A 377 -9.57 -16.04 -2.79
C VAL A 377 -8.89 -15.77 -4.13
N PHE A 378 -7.57 -15.60 -4.17
CA PHE A 378 -6.83 -15.40 -5.41
C PHE A 378 -7.04 -16.54 -6.41
N SER A 379 -6.88 -17.79 -5.96
CA SER A 379 -7.01 -18.97 -6.80
C SER A 379 -8.42 -19.11 -7.38
N ALA A 380 -9.44 -18.81 -6.57
CA ALA A 380 -10.83 -18.78 -6.99
C ALA A 380 -11.06 -17.75 -8.10
N LEU A 381 -10.65 -16.50 -7.86
CA LEU A 381 -10.84 -15.39 -8.80
C LEU A 381 -10.09 -15.64 -10.11
N PHE A 382 -8.82 -15.99 -10.04
CA PHE A 382 -8.00 -16.18 -11.23
C PHE A 382 -8.44 -17.40 -12.04
N SER A 383 -8.79 -18.52 -11.40
CA SER A 383 -9.09 -19.75 -12.15
C SER A 383 -10.46 -19.73 -12.82
N HIS A 384 -11.43 -18.99 -12.28
CA HIS A 384 -12.84 -19.09 -12.68
C HIS A 384 -13.41 -17.86 -13.39
N TRP A 385 -12.65 -16.78 -13.51
CA TRP A 385 -13.02 -15.59 -14.27
C TRP A 385 -12.13 -15.41 -15.50
N THR A 386 -12.74 -15.11 -16.64
CA THR A 386 -12.02 -14.70 -17.86
C THR A 386 -11.47 -13.28 -17.75
N THR A 387 -12.11 -12.45 -16.93
CA THR A 387 -11.70 -11.08 -16.63
C THR A 387 -11.94 -10.82 -15.15
N ALA A 388 -10.97 -10.22 -14.47
CA ALA A 388 -11.07 -9.96 -13.04
C ALA A 388 -12.34 -9.14 -12.70
N PRO A 389 -13.00 -9.40 -11.56
CA PRO A 389 -14.12 -8.57 -11.13
C PRO A 389 -13.72 -7.10 -10.99
N GLN A 390 -14.61 -6.18 -11.34
CA GLN A 390 -14.34 -4.74 -11.18
C GLN A 390 -14.17 -4.34 -9.70
N VAL A 391 -14.88 -5.03 -8.80
CA VAL A 391 -14.85 -4.79 -7.36
C VAL A 391 -14.82 -6.14 -6.64
N VAL A 392 -13.89 -6.30 -5.72
CA VAL A 392 -13.80 -7.41 -4.79
C VAL A 392 -13.96 -6.86 -3.38
N VAL A 393 -15.07 -7.22 -2.74
CA VAL A 393 -15.31 -6.92 -1.32
C VAL A 393 -14.83 -8.11 -0.52
N TYR A 394 -13.81 -7.91 0.30
CA TYR A 394 -13.23 -8.97 1.11
C TYR A 394 -12.75 -8.42 2.45
N ASP A 395 -12.97 -9.19 3.50
CA ASP A 395 -12.75 -8.77 4.87
C ASP A 395 -11.25 -8.56 5.19
N PHE A 396 -10.36 -9.08 4.34
CA PHE A 396 -8.90 -8.91 4.36
C PHE A 396 -8.37 -8.38 3.01
N ALA A 397 -9.20 -7.60 2.30
CA ALA A 397 -8.89 -7.05 0.98
C ALA A 397 -7.58 -6.23 0.92
N CYS A 398 -7.24 -5.51 2.00
CA CYS A 398 -6.01 -4.72 2.11
C CYS A 398 -4.72 -5.53 1.86
N GLN A 399 -4.74 -6.83 2.15
CA GLN A 399 -3.60 -7.72 1.91
C GLN A 399 -3.83 -8.63 0.70
N LEU A 400 -5.07 -8.80 0.26
CA LEU A 400 -5.41 -9.51 -0.99
C LEU A 400 -4.96 -8.72 -2.22
N ALA A 401 -5.18 -7.40 -2.25
CA ALA A 401 -4.82 -6.56 -3.40
C ALA A 401 -3.32 -6.68 -3.79
N PRO A 402 -2.35 -6.44 -2.87
CA PRO A 402 -0.93 -6.62 -3.19
C PRO A 402 -0.56 -8.08 -3.43
N TYR A 403 -1.33 -9.04 -2.89
CA TYR A 403 -1.12 -10.47 -3.18
C TYR A 403 -1.49 -10.81 -4.63
N CYS A 404 -2.63 -10.32 -5.10
CA CYS A 404 -3.13 -10.48 -6.46
C CYS A 404 -2.21 -9.80 -7.47
N LEU A 405 -1.86 -8.52 -7.26
CA LEU A 405 -1.06 -7.76 -8.20
C LEU A 405 0.36 -8.31 -8.36
N ARG A 406 0.99 -8.82 -7.30
CA ARG A 406 2.33 -9.44 -7.41
C ARG A 406 2.36 -10.70 -8.27
N ARG A 407 1.23 -11.41 -8.35
CA ARG A 407 1.11 -12.66 -9.11
C ARG A 407 0.60 -12.41 -10.52
N GLU A 408 -0.49 -11.66 -10.64
CA GLU A 408 -1.24 -11.49 -11.89
C GLU A 408 -1.65 -10.02 -12.06
N ALA A 409 -0.65 -9.16 -12.24
CA ALA A 409 -0.80 -7.71 -12.32
C ALA A 409 -1.68 -7.32 -13.49
N GLU A 410 -1.45 -7.91 -14.67
CA GLU A 410 -2.23 -7.60 -15.87
C GLU A 410 -3.71 -7.96 -15.69
N PHE A 411 -4.00 -9.10 -15.06
CA PHE A 411 -5.36 -9.56 -14.82
C PHE A 411 -6.09 -8.67 -13.80
N PHE A 412 -5.41 -8.28 -12.71
CA PHE A 412 -6.03 -7.55 -11.59
C PHE A 412 -5.86 -6.02 -11.63
N LYS A 413 -5.17 -5.45 -12.62
CA LYS A 413 -4.83 -4.00 -12.68
C LYS A 413 -6.02 -3.05 -12.50
N ASP A 414 -7.21 -3.46 -12.95
CA ASP A 414 -8.42 -2.64 -12.90
C ASP A 414 -9.37 -3.01 -11.75
N THR A 415 -9.02 -4.02 -10.94
CA THR A 415 -9.85 -4.49 -9.82
C THR A 415 -9.75 -3.55 -8.61
N LEU A 416 -10.89 -3.12 -8.09
CA LEU A 416 -10.97 -2.43 -6.80
C LEU A 416 -11.12 -3.43 -5.67
N PHE A 417 -10.11 -3.54 -4.81
CA PHE A 417 -10.16 -4.36 -3.60
C PHE A 417 -10.50 -3.50 -2.38
N VAL A 418 -11.60 -3.84 -1.70
CA VAL A 418 -12.09 -3.07 -0.55
C VAL A 418 -12.64 -3.96 0.56
N ILE A 419 -12.49 -3.47 1.77
CA ILE A 419 -13.02 -4.06 3.00
C ILE A 419 -14.46 -3.57 3.17
N ASP A 420 -15.34 -4.52 3.49
CA ASP A 420 -16.73 -4.25 3.83
C ASP A 420 -16.88 -3.28 5.03
N GLN A 421 -17.99 -2.54 5.04
CA GLN A 421 -18.26 -1.50 6.03
C GLN A 421 -18.33 -2.00 7.48
N MET A 422 -18.74 -3.25 7.71
CA MET A 422 -18.83 -3.80 9.06
C MET A 422 -17.44 -4.19 9.57
N HIS A 423 -16.57 -4.63 8.67
CA HIS A 423 -15.27 -5.19 9.00
C HIS A 423 -14.15 -4.14 9.13
N GLN A 424 -14.26 -2.99 8.47
CA GLN A 424 -13.25 -1.90 8.50
C GLN A 424 -12.83 -1.46 9.92
N HIS A 425 -13.71 -1.54 10.94
CA HIS A 425 -13.36 -1.20 12.34
C HIS A 425 -12.26 -2.10 12.93
N GLY A 426 -12.11 -3.33 12.43
CA GLY A 426 -11.05 -4.26 12.84
C GLY A 426 -9.67 -3.94 12.22
N HIS A 427 -9.58 -2.93 11.36
CA HIS A 427 -8.39 -2.57 10.60
C HIS A 427 -7.81 -1.24 11.09
N SER A 428 -7.02 -1.29 12.17
CA SER A 428 -6.45 -0.08 12.80
C SER A 428 -5.25 0.52 12.05
N LYS A 429 -4.54 -0.28 11.25
CA LYS A 429 -3.35 0.13 10.49
C LYS A 429 -3.62 0.36 9.00
N CYS A 430 -4.83 0.06 8.54
CA CYS A 430 -5.13 0.09 7.12
C CYS A 430 -5.48 1.48 6.61
N THR A 431 -5.02 1.76 5.39
CA THR A 431 -5.36 2.95 4.64
C THR A 431 -6.85 3.04 4.38
N LEU A 432 -7.42 4.25 4.37
CA LEU A 432 -8.85 4.41 4.10
C LEU A 432 -9.17 4.06 2.64
N SER A 433 -8.19 4.04 1.72
CA SER A 433 -8.39 3.51 0.36
C SER A 433 -8.56 1.99 0.30
N SER A 434 -8.42 1.30 1.43
CA SER A 434 -8.83 -0.10 1.59
C SER A 434 -10.28 -0.24 2.00
N PHE A 435 -10.99 0.84 2.35
CA PHE A 435 -12.35 0.77 2.91
C PHE A 435 -13.38 1.14 1.86
N LEU A 436 -14.43 0.32 1.72
CA LEU A 436 -15.52 0.59 0.80
C LEU A 436 -16.22 1.94 1.10
N SER A 437 -16.30 2.30 2.38
CA SER A 437 -16.90 3.57 2.86
C SER A 437 -16.28 4.81 2.20
N SER A 438 -14.96 4.81 1.98
CA SER A 438 -14.23 5.91 1.33
C SER A 438 -14.66 6.14 -0.11
N TYR A 439 -15.01 5.08 -0.83
CA TYR A 439 -15.44 5.17 -2.23
C TYR A 439 -16.94 5.41 -2.35
N MET A 440 -17.75 4.96 -1.40
CA MET A 440 -19.20 5.23 -1.41
C MET A 440 -19.54 6.72 -1.36
N ALA A 441 -18.66 7.55 -0.81
CA ALA A 441 -18.81 9.00 -0.81
C ALA A 441 -18.65 9.64 -2.20
N THR A 442 -17.87 9.02 -3.09
CA THR A 442 -17.48 9.58 -4.40
C THR A 442 -18.06 8.82 -5.58
N ASP A 443 -18.43 7.56 -5.39
CA ASP A 443 -19.03 6.67 -6.38
C ASP A 443 -20.43 6.22 -5.93
N PRO A 444 -21.50 6.77 -6.53
CA PRO A 444 -22.87 6.34 -6.24
C PRO A 444 -23.13 4.86 -6.53
N SER A 445 -22.44 4.25 -7.49
CA SER A 445 -22.66 2.84 -7.85
C SER A 445 -22.28 1.90 -6.69
N LEU A 446 -21.26 2.27 -5.92
CA LEU A 446 -20.80 1.50 -4.77
C LEU A 446 -21.70 1.68 -3.55
N ARG A 447 -22.51 2.74 -3.48
CA ARG A 447 -23.51 2.91 -2.40
C ARG A 447 -24.60 1.86 -2.41
N HIS A 448 -24.90 1.32 -3.58
CA HIS A 448 -25.91 0.29 -3.77
C HIS A 448 -25.33 -1.13 -3.71
N LEU A 449 -24.01 -1.26 -3.52
CA LEU A 449 -23.34 -2.54 -3.39
C LEU A 449 -23.72 -3.17 -2.05
N ASN A 450 -24.28 -4.37 -2.08
CA ASN A 450 -24.53 -5.15 -0.87
C ASN A 450 -23.22 -5.77 -0.36
N SER A 451 -22.44 -4.98 0.37
CA SER A 451 -21.12 -5.38 0.88
C SER A 451 -21.19 -6.43 2.00
N SER A 452 -22.35 -6.57 2.65
CA SER A 452 -22.60 -7.59 3.67
C SER A 452 -23.16 -8.90 3.10
N ALA A 453 -23.26 -9.05 1.77
CA ALA A 453 -23.76 -10.26 1.14
C ALA A 453 -23.04 -11.52 1.64
N ALA A 454 -21.69 -11.53 1.67
CA ALA A 454 -20.96 -12.70 2.15
C ALA A 454 -21.30 -13.04 3.62
N GLU A 455 -21.37 -12.05 4.51
CA GLU A 455 -21.64 -12.26 5.93
C GLU A 455 -23.07 -12.79 6.17
N CYS A 456 -24.07 -12.13 5.57
CA CYS A 456 -25.47 -12.55 5.68
C CYS A 456 -25.67 -13.97 5.16
N GLU A 457 -25.00 -14.33 4.07
CA GLU A 457 -25.26 -15.59 3.37
C GLU A 457 -24.41 -16.74 3.94
N ASN A 458 -23.23 -16.45 4.49
CA ASN A 458 -22.46 -17.40 5.29
C ASN A 458 -23.23 -17.85 6.55
N SER A 459 -24.06 -16.98 7.12
CA SER A 459 -24.98 -17.39 8.19
C SER A 459 -25.96 -18.49 7.73
N ALA A 460 -26.31 -18.56 6.45
CA ALA A 460 -27.15 -19.62 5.91
C ALA A 460 -26.41 -20.96 5.81
N LEU A 461 -25.11 -20.93 5.48
CA LEU A 461 -24.26 -22.13 5.47
C LEU A 461 -24.15 -22.78 6.86
N SER A 462 -24.32 -22.00 7.94
CA SER A 462 -24.36 -22.55 9.31
C SER A 462 -25.46 -23.62 9.49
N ARG A 463 -26.55 -23.55 8.71
CA ARG A 463 -27.68 -24.49 8.77
C ARG A 463 -27.30 -25.90 8.36
N ILE A 464 -26.30 -26.04 7.48
CA ILE A 464 -25.81 -27.34 7.00
C ILE A 464 -24.50 -27.75 7.68
N LYS A 465 -23.94 -26.91 8.56
CA LYS A 465 -22.63 -27.13 9.20
C LYS A 465 -22.52 -28.50 9.86
N LYS A 466 -23.55 -28.91 10.62
CA LYS A 466 -23.56 -30.21 11.33
C LYS A 466 -23.58 -31.38 10.34
N SER A 467 -24.44 -31.33 9.32
CA SER A 467 -24.51 -32.39 8.30
C SER A 467 -23.21 -32.52 7.52
N VAL A 468 -22.59 -31.38 7.17
CA VAL A 468 -21.29 -31.34 6.50
C VAL A 468 -20.19 -31.92 7.39
N SER A 469 -20.16 -31.60 8.69
CA SER A 469 -19.11 -32.08 9.61
C SER A 469 -19.12 -33.59 9.86
N TYR A 470 -20.27 -34.26 9.67
CA TYR A 470 -20.38 -35.72 9.78
C TYR A 470 -20.27 -36.44 8.44
N SER A 471 -19.96 -35.72 7.36
CA SER A 471 -19.86 -36.28 6.01
C SER A 471 -18.39 -36.46 5.59
N GLY A 472 -18.11 -37.52 4.82
CA GLY A 472 -16.89 -37.56 4.01
C GLY A 472 -16.91 -36.46 2.94
N GLN A 473 -15.74 -36.06 2.43
CA GLN A 473 -15.60 -34.89 1.54
C GLN A 473 -16.57 -34.92 0.34
N GLU A 474 -16.66 -36.03 -0.38
CA GLU A 474 -17.54 -36.12 -1.56
C GLU A 474 -19.01 -35.85 -1.20
N HIS A 475 -19.49 -36.44 -0.11
CA HIS A 475 -20.84 -36.22 0.40
C HIS A 475 -21.05 -34.79 0.90
N ALA A 476 -20.06 -34.24 1.61
CA ALA A 476 -20.08 -32.85 2.07
C ALA A 476 -20.24 -31.88 0.89
N VAL A 477 -19.44 -32.04 -0.16
CA VAL A 477 -19.48 -31.18 -1.35
C VAL A 477 -20.81 -31.31 -2.09
N LEU A 478 -21.38 -32.51 -2.19
CA LEU A 478 -22.71 -32.72 -2.77
C LEU A 478 -23.79 -31.98 -1.97
N LEU A 479 -23.77 -32.10 -0.63
CA LEU A 479 -24.72 -31.41 0.25
C LEU A 479 -24.61 -29.88 0.13
N ILE A 480 -23.39 -29.34 0.15
CA ILE A 480 -23.13 -27.91 0.02
C ILE A 480 -23.66 -27.40 -1.33
N LYS A 481 -23.31 -28.08 -2.42
CA LYS A 481 -23.80 -27.72 -3.75
C LYS A 481 -25.33 -27.75 -3.81
N HIS A 482 -25.96 -28.81 -3.32
CA HIS A 482 -27.42 -28.93 -3.37
C HIS A 482 -28.10 -27.80 -2.58
N PHE A 483 -27.61 -27.51 -1.38
CA PHE A 483 -28.07 -26.39 -0.56
C PHE A 483 -27.94 -25.06 -1.30
N LEU A 484 -26.76 -24.77 -1.86
CA LEU A 484 -26.50 -23.53 -2.60
C LEU A 484 -27.32 -23.43 -3.89
N CYS A 485 -27.60 -24.53 -4.58
CA CYS A 485 -28.48 -24.54 -5.74
C CYS A 485 -29.92 -24.16 -5.37
N ILE A 486 -30.46 -24.71 -4.28
CA ILE A 486 -31.79 -24.31 -3.76
C ILE A 486 -31.76 -22.85 -3.34
N TRP A 487 -30.73 -22.43 -2.61
CA TRP A 487 -30.52 -21.06 -2.17
C TRP A 487 -30.57 -20.08 -3.34
N ASN A 488 -29.74 -20.34 -4.36
CA ASN A 488 -29.65 -19.50 -5.56
C ASN A 488 -31.00 -19.41 -6.27
N ARG A 489 -31.73 -20.52 -6.43
CA ARG A 489 -33.08 -20.51 -7.03
C ARG A 489 -34.06 -19.63 -6.25
N LEU A 490 -34.01 -19.66 -4.93
CA LEU A 490 -34.87 -18.82 -4.08
C LEU A 490 -34.49 -17.34 -4.17
N ARG A 491 -33.20 -17.01 -4.26
CA ARG A 491 -32.71 -15.63 -4.41
C ARG A 491 -33.03 -15.06 -5.80
N ILE A 492 -32.90 -15.87 -6.85
CA ILE A 492 -33.24 -15.48 -8.23
C ILE A 492 -34.74 -15.24 -8.37
N LYS A 493 -35.61 -16.07 -7.79
CA LYS A 493 -37.07 -15.90 -7.86
C LYS A 493 -37.62 -14.68 -7.11
N LYS A 494 -36.87 -14.14 -6.13
CA LYS A 494 -37.28 -12.98 -5.33
C LYS A 494 -36.94 -11.64 -6.00
N LYS A 495 -36.24 -11.68 -7.14
CA LYS A 495 -35.94 -10.56 -8.00
C LYS A 495 -36.82 -10.64 -9.23
#